data_AF-A0A2I3GYC6-F1
#
_entry.id   AF-A0A2I3GYC6-F1
#
_cell.length_a   1.000
_cell.length_b   1.000
_cell.length_c   1.000
_cell.angle_alpha   90.00
_cell.angle_beta   90.00
_cell.angle_gamma   90.00
#
_symmetry.space_group_name_H-M   'P 1'
#
loop_
_entity.id
_entity.type
_entity.pdbx_description
1 polymer ?
#
loop_
_entity_poly.entity_id
_entity_poly.type
_entity_poly.pdbx_seq_one_letter_code
_entity_poly.pdbx_strand_id
1 'polypeptide(L)'
;MESSKPGPVQVVLVQKDQHSFELDEKALASILLQDHIRDLDVVVVSVTGAFRKGKSFILDFMLRYLYSQKESGHSNWLETTGIQIWSEVFTVEKPGGKKFAVVLMDTRGGI
;
A
#
# COMPACT_ATOMS: atom_id res chain seq x y z
N MET A 1 1.20 -18.88 -11.59
CA MET A 1 1.38 -18.41 -10.21
C MET A 1 0.01 -18.10 -9.68
N GLU A 2 -0.44 -18.78 -8.62
CA GLU A 2 -1.73 -18.44 -8.00
C GLU A 2 -1.71 -16.96 -7.63
N SER A 3 -2.61 -16.19 -8.22
CA SER A 3 -2.83 -14.80 -7.82
C SER A 3 -3.48 -14.85 -6.43
N SER A 4 -2.64 -14.81 -5.39
CA SER A 4 -3.12 -14.60 -4.02
C SER A 4 -3.96 -13.33 -3.99
N LYS A 5 -5.08 -13.37 -3.25
CA LYS A 5 -5.94 -12.20 -3.06
C LYS A 5 -5.11 -11.00 -2.60
N PRO A 6 -5.33 -9.79 -3.14
CA PRO A 6 -4.62 -8.59 -2.71
C PRO A 6 -4.74 -8.35 -1.20
N GLY A 7 -3.68 -7.82 -0.60
CA GLY A 7 -3.61 -7.61 0.85
C GLY A 7 -2.48 -6.67 1.27
N PRO A 8 -2.43 -6.32 2.57
CA PRO A 8 -1.33 -5.52 3.11
C PRO A 8 -0.05 -6.33 3.18
N VAL A 9 1.06 -5.75 2.73
CA VAL A 9 2.40 -6.33 2.76
C VAL A 9 3.29 -5.49 3.64
N GLN A 10 3.88 -6.11 4.65
CA GLN A 10 4.85 -5.49 5.54
C GLN A 10 6.14 -5.20 4.76
N VAL A 11 6.53 -3.94 4.66
CA VAL A 11 7.78 -3.54 3.96
C VAL A 11 8.83 -3.01 4.92
N VAL A 12 8.44 -2.45 6.06
CA VAL A 12 9.38 -2.06 7.12
C VAL A 12 9.01 -2.73 8.43
N LEU A 13 9.91 -3.55 8.97
CA LEU A 13 9.79 -4.19 10.27
C LEU A 13 10.43 -3.32 11.35
N VAL A 14 9.83 -3.33 12.54
CA VAL A 14 10.36 -2.64 13.71
C VAL A 14 10.91 -3.69 14.67
N GLN A 15 12.22 -3.74 14.84
CA GLN A 15 12.87 -4.62 15.80
C GLN A 15 12.83 -3.95 17.18
N LYS A 16 11.94 -4.45 18.05
CA LYS A 16 11.67 -3.85 19.38
C LYS A 16 12.83 -3.99 20.35
N ASP A 17 13.66 -5.01 20.17
CA ASP A 17 14.81 -5.36 21.00
C ASP A 17 16.06 -4.54 20.64
N GLN A 18 16.26 -4.24 19.35
CA GLN A 18 17.44 -3.51 18.86
C GLN A 18 17.21 -2.03 18.57
N HIS A 19 15.99 -1.52 18.78
CA HIS A 19 15.60 -0.16 18.40
C HIS A 19 15.93 0.18 16.93
N SER A 20 15.90 -0.83 16.05
CA SER A 20 16.27 -0.73 14.64
C SER A 20 15.07 -0.97 13.73
N PHE A 21 15.22 -0.54 12.47
CA PHE A 21 14.25 -0.76 11.41
C PHE A 21 14.90 -1.62 10.32
N GLU A 22 14.14 -2.58 9.80
CA GLU A 22 14.58 -3.46 8.72
C GLU A 22 13.64 -3.32 7.53
N LEU A 23 14.21 -3.15 6.34
CA LEU A 23 13.47 -3.05 5.08
C LEU A 23 13.42 -4.43 4.42
N ASP A 24 12.22 -4.92 4.13
CA ASP A 24 12.04 -6.09 3.27
C ASP A 24 12.10 -5.66 1.80
N GLU A 25 13.33 -5.54 1.30
CA GLU A 25 13.58 -5.15 -0.10
C GLU A 25 12.96 -6.11 -1.11
N LYS A 26 12.89 -7.42 -0.77
CA LYS A 26 12.32 -8.43 -1.67
C LYS A 26 10.83 -8.25 -1.80
N ALA A 27 10.12 -8.06 -0.69
CA ALA A 27 8.70 -7.79 -0.69
C ALA A 27 8.40 -6.48 -1.45
N LEU A 28 9.13 -5.41 -1.15
CA LEU A 28 8.94 -4.13 -1.83
C LEU A 28 9.21 -4.20 -3.34
N ALA A 29 10.30 -4.84 -3.75
CA ALA A 29 10.66 -5.03 -5.14
C ALA A 29 9.62 -5.85 -5.91
N SER A 30 9.06 -6.91 -5.30
CA SER A 30 8.02 -7.72 -5.93
C SER A 30 6.73 -6.95 -6.22
N ILE A 31 6.46 -5.88 -5.46
CA ILE A 31 5.32 -4.99 -5.68
C ILE A 31 5.66 -3.90 -6.71
N LEU A 32 6.79 -3.21 -6.54
CA LEU A 32 7.10 -1.99 -7.30
C LEU A 32 7.81 -2.22 -8.65
N LEU A 33 8.42 -3.40 -8.87
CA LEU A 33 9.16 -3.70 -10.11
C LEU A 33 8.36 -4.53 -11.12
N GLN A 34 7.04 -4.62 -10.95
CA GLN A 34 6.18 -5.32 -11.92
C GLN A 34 6.23 -4.62 -13.29
N ASP A 35 6.35 -5.38 -14.37
CA ASP A 35 6.60 -4.84 -15.72
C ASP A 35 5.58 -3.79 -16.18
N HIS A 36 4.33 -3.90 -15.74
CA HIS A 36 3.25 -3.00 -16.14
C HIS A 36 3.20 -1.67 -15.35
N ILE A 37 4.01 -1.51 -14.30
CA ILE A 37 4.03 -0.29 -13.45
C ILE A 37 5.42 0.28 -13.19
N ARG A 38 6.50 -0.49 -13.33
CA ARG A 38 7.88 -0.09 -12.94
C ARG A 38 8.39 1.17 -13.64
N ASP A 39 7.88 1.46 -14.83
CA ASP A 39 8.29 2.59 -15.67
C ASP A 39 7.29 3.77 -15.59
N LEU A 40 6.26 3.68 -14.74
CA LEU A 40 5.28 4.73 -14.52
C LEU A 40 5.72 5.69 -13.41
N ASP A 41 5.36 6.97 -13.54
CA ASP A 41 5.44 7.91 -12.43
C ASP A 41 4.56 7.41 -11.27
N VAL A 42 5.11 7.42 -10.06
CA VAL A 42 4.43 6.91 -8.86
C VAL A 42 3.78 8.02 -8.04
N VAL A 43 2.59 7.74 -7.52
CA VAL A 43 1.89 8.53 -6.51
C VAL A 43 1.79 7.66 -5.26
N VAL A 44 2.39 8.12 -4.16
CA VAL A 44 2.31 7.44 -2.86
C VAL A 44 1.34 8.20 -1.98
N VAL A 45 0.26 7.53 -1.56
CA VAL A 45 -0.70 8.06 -0.59
C VAL A 45 -0.44 7.37 0.75
N SER A 46 -0.04 8.16 1.74
CA SER A 46 0.28 7.68 3.07
C SER A 46 -0.64 8.28 4.11
N VAL A 47 -1.08 7.48 5.08
CA VAL A 47 -1.78 7.96 6.27
C VAL A 47 -0.91 7.72 7.50
N THR A 48 -0.65 8.78 8.26
CA THR A 48 0.17 8.78 9.49
C THR A 48 -0.52 9.53 10.62
N GLY A 49 -0.11 9.28 11.87
CA GLY A 49 -0.72 9.84 13.08
C GLY A 49 -0.89 8.83 14.21
N ALA A 50 -1.38 9.26 15.36
CA ALA A 50 -1.36 8.46 16.60
C ALA A 50 -2.02 7.07 16.50
N PHE A 51 -1.59 6.14 17.36
CA PHE A 51 -2.13 4.78 17.41
C PHE A 51 -3.65 4.77 17.70
N ARG A 52 -4.39 3.87 17.03
CA ARG A 52 -5.85 3.71 17.14
C ARG A 52 -6.69 4.96 16.84
N LYS A 53 -6.24 5.83 15.94
CA LYS A 53 -7.02 6.99 15.43
C LYS A 53 -7.68 6.77 14.06
N GLY A 54 -7.92 5.52 13.66
CA GLY A 54 -8.67 5.21 12.44
C GLY A 54 -7.90 5.38 11.12
N LYS A 55 -6.56 5.30 11.14
CA LYS A 55 -5.73 5.41 9.93
C LYS A 55 -6.05 4.34 8.88
N SER A 56 -5.99 3.07 9.28
CA SER A 56 -6.32 1.93 8.42
C SER A 56 -7.78 1.97 7.96
N PHE A 57 -8.69 2.53 8.77
CA PHE A 57 -10.08 2.74 8.39
C PHE A 57 -10.21 3.74 7.21
N ILE A 58 -9.48 4.86 7.23
CA ILE A 58 -9.46 5.80 6.09
C ILE A 58 -8.88 5.13 4.84
N LEU A 59 -7.78 4.38 4.99
CA LEU A 59 -7.16 3.65 3.87
C LEU A 59 -8.09 2.60 3.26
N ASP A 60 -8.92 1.95 4.07
CA ASP A 60 -9.96 1.03 3.61
C ASP A 60 -10.96 1.71 2.65
N PHE A 61 -11.40 2.93 2.96
CA PHE A 61 -12.27 3.70 2.06
C PHE A 61 -11.55 4.12 0.76
N MET A 62 -10.26 4.45 0.84
CA MET A 62 -9.46 4.73 -0.36
C MET A 62 -9.33 3.49 -1.25
N LEU A 63 -9.12 2.31 -0.66
CA LEU A 63 -9.13 1.05 -1.40
C LEU A 63 -10.48 0.82 -2.10
N ARG A 64 -11.60 0.95 -1.37
CA ARG A 64 -12.94 0.79 -1.96
C ARG A 64 -13.16 1.74 -3.13
N TYR A 65 -12.72 3.00 -3.01
CA TYR A 65 -12.79 3.97 -4.10
C TYR A 65 -11.97 3.52 -5.31
N LEU A 66 -10.70 3.12 -5.12
CA LEU A 66 -9.82 2.68 -6.22
C LEU A 66 -10.33 1.40 -6.90
N TYR A 67 -10.83 0.43 -6.14
CA TYR A 67 -11.44 -0.78 -6.68
C TYR A 67 -12.75 -0.52 -7.42
N SER A 68 -13.58 0.42 -6.94
CA SER A 68 -14.80 0.80 -7.63
C SER A 68 -14.53 1.41 -9.01
N GLN A 69 -13.39 2.09 -9.19
CA GLN A 69 -12.97 2.61 -10.50
C GLN A 69 -12.42 1.54 -11.44
N LYS A 70 -12.00 0.39 -10.91
CA LYS A 70 -11.47 -0.76 -11.66
C LYS A 70 -12.53 -1.84 -11.93
N GLU A 71 -13.81 -1.58 -11.65
CA GLU A 71 -14.90 -2.57 -11.73
C GLU A 71 -14.62 -3.86 -10.93
N SER A 72 -13.85 -3.79 -9.83
CA SER A 72 -13.47 -4.96 -9.02
C SER A 72 -14.00 -4.86 -7.59
N GLY A 73 -14.31 -6.03 -6.98
CA GLY A 73 -15.04 -6.17 -5.71
C GLY A 73 -14.33 -5.69 -4.43
N HIS A 74 -14.94 -6.01 -3.28
CA HIS A 74 -14.54 -5.49 -1.95
C HIS A 74 -13.22 -6.05 -1.40
N SER A 75 -12.41 -5.16 -0.82
CA SER A 75 -11.11 -5.44 -0.20
C SER A 75 -11.02 -4.75 1.17
N ASN A 76 -10.44 -5.41 2.17
CA ASN A 76 -10.31 -4.88 3.53
C ASN A 76 -8.85 -4.78 3.99
N TRP A 77 -8.47 -3.67 4.63
CA TRP A 77 -7.18 -3.51 5.32
C TRP A 77 -7.27 -3.94 6.80
N LEU A 78 -6.35 -4.79 7.28
CA LEU A 78 -6.31 -5.30 8.67
C LEU A 78 -5.30 -4.51 9.55
N GLU A 79 -5.30 -4.75 10.87
CA GLU A 79 -4.45 -4.01 11.83
C GLU A 79 -2.95 -3.94 11.44
N THR A 80 -2.36 -2.76 11.61
CA THR A 80 -0.98 -2.45 11.19
C THR A 80 0.05 -2.69 12.30
N THR A 81 1.16 -3.32 11.92
CA THR A 81 2.45 -3.19 12.62
C THR A 81 3.46 -2.58 11.64
N GLY A 82 4.44 -1.78 12.08
CA GLY A 82 5.43 -1.13 11.19
C GLY A 82 4.85 -0.31 10.03
N ILE A 83 5.42 -0.42 8.81
CA ILE A 83 4.90 0.18 7.58
C ILE A 83 4.43 -0.93 6.63
N GLN A 84 3.22 -0.79 6.12
CA GLN A 84 2.60 -1.73 5.20
C GLN A 84 2.19 -1.02 3.91
N ILE A 85 2.31 -1.72 2.79
CA ILE A 85 1.88 -1.27 1.46
C ILE A 85 0.83 -2.25 0.91
N TRP A 86 -0.18 -1.78 0.18
CA TRP A 86 -1.10 -2.68 -0.51
C TRP A 86 -0.38 -3.44 -1.63
N SER A 87 -0.54 -4.75 -1.71
CA SER A 87 0.14 -5.57 -2.73
C SER A 87 -0.25 -5.25 -4.17
N GLU A 88 -1.46 -4.72 -4.38
CA GLU A 88 -1.94 -4.32 -5.69
C GLU A 88 -1.69 -2.83 -5.94
N VAL A 89 -0.92 -2.52 -6.98
CA VAL A 89 -0.66 -1.15 -7.41
C VAL A 89 -1.72 -0.75 -8.44
N PHE A 90 -2.40 0.37 -8.20
CA PHE A 90 -3.47 0.83 -9.08
C PHE A 90 -2.90 1.69 -10.20
N THR A 91 -3.24 1.40 -11.45
CA THR A 91 -2.91 2.29 -12.57
C THR A 91 -4.05 3.28 -12.78
N VAL A 92 -3.77 4.57 -12.67
CA VAL A 92 -4.76 5.65 -12.86
C VAL A 92 -4.34 6.52 -14.05
N GLU A 93 -5.25 6.72 -14.98
CA GLU A 93 -5.07 7.61 -16.13
C GLU A 93 -5.67 8.99 -15.83
N LYS A 94 -4.87 10.04 -16.00
CA LYS A 94 -5.34 11.43 -15.84
C LYS A 94 -5.93 11.96 -17.15
N PRO A 95 -6.76 13.03 -17.09
CA PRO A 95 -7.10 13.81 -18.29
C PRO A 95 -5.82 14.22 -19.02
N GLY A 96 -5.67 13.77 -20.27
CA GLY A 96 -4.43 13.91 -21.05
C GLY A 96 -3.67 12.59 -21.31
N GLY A 97 -4.18 11.45 -20.85
CA GLY A 97 -3.69 10.12 -21.23
C GLY A 97 -2.44 9.64 -20.46
N LYS A 98 -1.87 10.49 -19.59
CA LYS A 98 -0.73 10.09 -18.75
C LYS A 98 -1.19 9.17 -17.63
N LYS A 99 -0.52 8.03 -17.50
CA LYS A 99 -0.77 7.01 -16.48
C LYS A 99 0.17 7.16 -15.29
N PHE A 100 -0.34 6.84 -14.11
CA PHE A 100 0.39 6.87 -12.84
C PHE A 100 0.17 5.56 -12.10
N ALA A 101 1.21 5.08 -11.42
CA ALA A 101 1.11 4.00 -10.45
C ALA A 101 0.74 4.59 -9.08
N VAL A 102 -0.38 4.17 -8.49
CA VAL A 102 -0.86 4.64 -7.19
C VAL A 102 -0.62 3.56 -6.15
N VAL A 103 0.14 3.91 -5.11
CA VAL A 103 0.52 3.06 -3.99
C VAL A 103 -0.12 3.60 -2.71
N LEU A 104 -0.83 2.73 -1.98
CA LEU A 104 -1.36 3.04 -0.65
C LEU A 104 -0.41 2.51 0.43
N MET A 105 -0.05 3.37 1.36
CA MET A 105 0.87 3.06 2.47
C MET A 105 0.20 3.36 3.82
N ASP A 106 0.13 2.34 4.68
CA ASP A 106 -0.25 2.47 6.09
C ASP A 106 0.99 2.52 6.97
N THR A 107 0.95 3.39 7.97
CA THR A 107 2.05 3.56 8.93
C THR A 107 1.57 3.30 10.34
N ARG A 108 2.39 2.62 11.14
CA ARG A 108 2.14 2.51 12.57
C ARG A 108 2.12 3.90 13.18
N GLY A 109 1.08 4.16 13.96
CA GLY A 109 1.02 5.39 14.72
C GLY A 109 2.02 5.42 15.86
N GLY A 110 2.68 6.56 16.03
CA GLY A 110 3.38 6.90 17.26
C GLY A 110 2.42 6.91 18.45
N ILE A 111 2.98 6.71 19.64
CA ILE A 111 2.28 6.90 20.92
C ILE A 111 2.12 8.40 21.14
#